data_AF-A0A7Y3ERZ9-F1
#
_entry.id   AF-A0A7Y3ERZ9-F1
#
_cell.length_a   1.000
_cell.length_b   1.000
_cell.length_c   1.000
_cell.angle_alpha   90.00
_cell.angle_beta   90.00
_cell.angle_gamma   90.00
#
_symmetry.space_group_name_H-M   'P 1'
#
loop_
_entity.id
_entity.type
_entity.pdbx_description
1 polymer ?
#
loop_
_entity_poly.entity_id
_entity_poly.type
_entity_poly.pdbx_seq_one_letter_code
_entity_poly.pdbx_strand_id
1 'polypeptide(L)'
;PTTQDVNSKFTLGLGPQAELIEELCIFDRWGNLIYVERGVLPNDPASGWDGRFGTNDPTEVVEFVNPGVFVWYAKIRFIDGEVFSYAGDVTVLR
;
A
#
# COMPACT_ATOMS: atom_id res chain seq x y z
N PRO A 1 2.27 -14.26 0.99
CA PRO A 1 1.13 -15.15 1.35
C PRO A 1 1.04 -16.37 0.43
N THR A 2 0.77 -17.56 0.98
CA THR A 2 0.46 -18.78 0.20
C THR A 2 -1.03 -18.93 -0.11
N THR A 3 -1.87 -18.07 0.47
CA THR A 3 -3.29 -17.92 0.13
C THR A 3 -3.45 -16.86 -0.98
N GLN A 4 -4.51 -16.97 -1.78
CA GLN A 4 -4.92 -15.99 -2.79
C GLN A 4 -6.33 -15.49 -2.46
N ASP A 5 -6.51 -15.04 -1.21
CA ASP A 5 -7.78 -14.54 -0.69
C ASP A 5 -7.73 -13.02 -0.44
N VAL A 6 -8.82 -12.46 0.09
CA VAL A 6 -8.95 -11.03 0.37
C VAL A 6 -7.94 -10.49 1.40
N ASN A 7 -7.29 -11.35 2.19
CA ASN A 7 -6.26 -10.97 3.16
C ASN A 7 -4.85 -11.08 2.59
N SER A 8 -4.72 -11.40 1.30
CA SER A 8 -3.43 -11.57 0.64
C SER A 8 -2.85 -10.25 0.12
N LYS A 9 -3.64 -9.17 0.13
CA LYS A 9 -3.23 -7.84 -0.32
C LYS A 9 -3.88 -6.74 0.53
N PHE A 10 -3.09 -5.75 0.91
CA PHE A 10 -3.54 -4.51 1.50
C PHE A 10 -3.75 -3.46 0.41
N THR A 11 -4.99 -2.99 0.27
CA THR A 11 -5.37 -1.93 -0.66
C THR A 11 -6.18 -0.86 0.07
N LEU A 12 -6.16 0.37 -0.46
CA LEU A 12 -7.02 1.44 0.05
C LEU A 12 -8.36 1.42 -0.69
N GLY A 13 -9.44 1.17 0.06
CA GLY A 13 -10.80 1.27 -0.46
C GLY A 13 -11.21 2.74 -0.55
N LEU A 14 -11.31 3.28 -1.77
CA LEU A 14 -11.61 4.68 -2.00
C LEU A 14 -12.98 4.88 -2.63
N GLY A 15 -13.67 5.91 -2.14
CA GLY A 15 -14.95 6.34 -2.70
C GLY A 15 -14.79 7.00 -4.07
N PRO A 16 -15.91 7.26 -4.78
CA PRO A 16 -15.92 7.76 -6.15
C PRO A 16 -15.35 9.18 -6.33
N GLN A 17 -15.09 9.90 -5.24
CA GLN A 17 -14.53 11.24 -5.26
C GLN A 17 -13.00 11.25 -5.27
N ALA A 18 -12.36 10.12 -5.01
CA ALA A 18 -10.92 10.00 -5.16
C ALA A 18 -10.56 9.95 -6.65
N GLU A 19 -9.58 10.75 -7.06
CA GLU A 19 -9.08 10.82 -8.43
C GLU A 19 -7.80 9.99 -8.58
N LEU A 20 -6.86 10.14 -7.65
CA LEU A 20 -5.54 9.52 -7.74
C LEU A 20 -4.94 9.27 -6.36
N ILE A 21 -4.36 8.09 -6.15
CA ILE A 21 -3.42 7.86 -5.06
C ILE A 21 -2.06 8.34 -5.54
N GLU A 22 -1.66 9.54 -5.12
CA GLU A 22 -0.39 10.13 -5.52
C GLU A 22 0.79 9.30 -5.00
N GLU A 23 0.67 8.80 -3.77
CA GLU A 23 1.70 8.04 -3.08
C GLU A 23 1.05 7.12 -2.04
N LEU A 24 1.47 5.86 -1.99
CA LEU A 24 1.17 4.89 -0.94
C LEU A 24 2.50 4.34 -0.43
N CYS A 25 2.85 4.62 0.81
CA CYS A 25 4.07 4.14 1.45
C CYS A 25 3.72 3.21 2.60
N ILE A 26 4.55 2.18 2.80
CA ILE A 26 4.48 1.30 3.97
C ILE A 26 5.85 1.25 4.62
N PHE A 27 5.85 1.35 5.94
CA PHE A 27 7.02 1.41 6.77
C PHE A 27 6.98 0.31 7.83
N ASP A 28 8.14 -0.15 8.27
CA ASP A 28 8.21 -0.92 9.50
C ASP A 28 8.05 -0.01 10.74
N ARG A 29 8.05 -0.62 11.94
CA ARG A 29 7.90 0.11 13.21
C ARG A 29 9.05 1.07 13.53
N TRP A 30 10.16 0.97 12.81
CA TRP A 30 11.35 1.81 12.98
C TRP A 30 11.45 2.90 11.91
N GLY A 31 10.45 2.99 11.02
CA GLY A 31 10.38 4.00 9.98
C GLY A 31 11.16 3.65 8.71
N ASN A 32 11.65 2.41 8.56
CA ASN A 32 12.25 1.99 7.30
C ASN A 32 11.16 1.81 6.24
N LEU A 33 11.39 2.35 5.04
CA LEU A 33 10.49 2.18 3.92
C LEU A 33 10.55 0.74 3.42
N ILE A 34 9.39 0.08 3.42
CA ILE A 34 9.21 -1.31 2.99
C ILE A 34 8.66 -1.38 1.57
N TYR A 35 7.77 -0.46 1.23
CA TYR A 35 7.06 -0.41 -0.04
C TYR A 35 6.64 1.03 -0.34
N VAL A 36 6.66 1.40 -1.63
CA VAL A 36 6.17 2.68 -2.12
C VAL A 36 5.54 2.50 -3.49
N GLU A 37 4.29 2.91 -3.65
CA GLU A 37 3.60 2.97 -4.94
C GLU A 37 3.18 4.41 -5.23
N ARG A 38 3.19 4.83 -6.50
CA ARG A 38 2.85 6.21 -6.89
C ARG A 38 1.99 6.25 -8.14
N GLY A 39 1.09 7.22 -8.21
CA GLY A 39 0.27 7.46 -9.39
C GLY A 39 -0.71 6.33 -9.67
N VAL A 40 -1.32 5.79 -8.62
CA VAL A 40 -2.23 4.65 -8.70
C VAL A 40 -3.67 5.13 -8.89
N LEU A 41 -4.39 4.50 -9.81
CA LEU A 41 -5.82 4.75 -9.97
C LEU A 41 -6.59 4.16 -8.78
N PRO A 42 -7.59 4.88 -8.23
CA PRO A 42 -8.45 4.36 -7.19
C PRO A 42 -9.08 3.02 -7.59
N ASN A 43 -9.10 2.07 -6.66
CA ASN A 43 -9.67 0.73 -6.85
C ASN A 43 -9.04 -0.12 -7.97
N ASP A 44 -7.81 0.19 -8.41
CA ASP A 44 -7.06 -0.69 -9.31
C ASP A 44 -6.73 -2.03 -8.62
N PRO A 45 -7.23 -3.17 -9.09
CA PRO A 45 -6.96 -4.48 -8.49
C PRO A 45 -5.47 -4.88 -8.55
N ALA A 46 -4.69 -4.30 -9.47
CA ALA A 46 -3.25 -4.54 -9.59
C ALA A 46 -2.44 -3.76 -8.54
N SER A 47 -3.02 -2.73 -7.90
CA SER A 47 -2.34 -1.86 -6.94
C SER A 47 -2.41 -2.30 -5.48
N GLY A 48 -1.47 -1.83 -4.66
CA GLY A 48 -1.38 -2.11 -3.23
C GLY A 48 -0.35 -3.18 -2.86
N TRP A 49 -0.25 -3.44 -1.57
CA TRP A 49 0.87 -4.19 -0.99
C TRP A 49 0.50 -5.63 -0.63
N ASP A 50 1.28 -6.60 -1.08
CA ASP A 50 1.05 -8.03 -0.86
C ASP A 50 1.91 -8.61 0.29
N GLY A 51 2.51 -7.76 1.11
CA GLY A 51 3.36 -8.16 2.23
C GLY A 51 4.82 -8.44 1.84
N ARG A 52 5.27 -7.99 0.66
CA ARG A 52 6.67 -8.13 0.24
C ARG A 52 7.46 -6.83 0.37
N PHE A 53 8.74 -6.96 0.67
CA PHE A 53 9.68 -5.83 0.68
C PHE A 53 10.13 -5.51 -0.75
N GLY A 54 10.25 -4.22 -1.08
CA GLY A 54 10.86 -3.76 -2.32
C GLY A 54 9.96 -3.81 -3.56
N THR A 55 8.63 -3.86 -3.40
CA THR A 55 7.76 -3.99 -4.57
C THR A 55 7.63 -2.66 -5.32
N ASN A 56 7.98 -2.72 -6.62
CA ASN A 56 7.60 -1.88 -7.77
C ASN A 56 8.07 -2.53 -9.07
N ASP A 57 9.19 -3.27 -9.01
CA ASP A 57 9.80 -3.96 -10.15
C ASP A 57 9.77 -5.49 -9.93
N PRO A 58 9.13 -6.28 -10.80
CA PRO A 58 9.11 -7.75 -10.71
C PRO A 58 10.48 -8.42 -10.90
N THR A 59 11.53 -7.65 -11.24
CA THR A 59 12.91 -8.11 -11.42
C THR A 59 13.75 -7.99 -10.14
N GLU A 60 13.25 -7.30 -9.11
CA GLU A 60 13.93 -7.18 -7.81
C GLU A 60 13.69 -8.42 -6.94
N VAL A 61 14.64 -8.75 -6.06
CA VAL A 61 14.50 -9.86 -5.11
C VAL A 61 13.43 -9.47 -4.09
N VAL A 62 12.22 -10.00 -4.28
CA VAL A 62 11.06 -9.71 -3.44
C VAL A 62 10.96 -10.75 -2.33
N GLU A 63 11.25 -10.34 -1.09
CA GLU A 63 11.10 -11.19 0.10
C GLU A 63 9.84 -10.84 0.89
N PHE A 64 9.17 -11.84 1.46
CA PHE A 64 8.06 -11.58 2.38
C PHE A 64 8.58 -10.95 3.67
N VAL A 65 7.88 -9.93 4.16
CA VAL A 65 8.19 -9.35 5.46
C VAL A 65 7.88 -10.33 6.59
N ASN A 66 8.59 -10.18 7.70
CA ASN A 66 8.27 -10.90 8.92
C ASN A 66 6.89 -10.46 9.47
N PRO A 67 6.13 -11.36 10.11
CA PRO A 67 4.90 -10.99 10.80
C PRO A 67 5.14 -9.86 11.80
N GLY A 68 4.23 -8.89 11.84
CA GLY A 68 4.43 -7.66 12.60
C GLY A 68 3.39 -6.59 12.27
N VAL A 69 3.55 -5.43 12.90
CA VAL A 69 2.74 -4.24 12.57
C VAL A 69 3.59 -3.31 11.73
N PHE A 70 2.99 -2.82 10.66
CA PHE A 70 3.57 -1.87 9.71
C PHE A 70 2.72 -0.61 9.70
N VAL A 71 3.32 0.53 9.42
CA VAL A 71 2.63 1.82 9.30
C VAL A 71 2.45 2.09 7.82
N TRP A 72 1.24 2.48 7.40
CA TRP A 72 0.99 2.93 6.04
C TRP A 72 0.68 4.43 6.03
N TYR A 73 1.06 5.07 4.94
CA TYR A 73 0.81 6.48 4.64
C TYR A 73 0.35 6.60 3.20
N ALA A 74 -0.65 7.44 2.93
CA ALA A 74 -1.08 7.71 1.57
C ALA A 74 -1.44 9.17 1.34
N LYS A 75 -1.10 9.68 0.15
CA LYS A 75 -1.57 10.96 -0.38
C LYS A 75 -2.62 10.68 -1.45
N ILE A 76 -3.80 11.27 -1.27
CA ILE A 76 -4.94 11.07 -2.15
C ILE A 76 -5.37 12.41 -2.69
N ARG A 77 -5.38 12.52 -4.02
CA ARG A 77 -5.97 13.63 -4.75
C ARG A 77 -7.44 13.33 -5.03
N PHE A 78 -8.29 14.30 -4.75
CA PHE A 78 -9.73 14.26 -5.02
C PHE A 78 -10.07 15.04 -6.29
N ILE A 79 -11.26 14.78 -6.84
CA ILE A 79 -11.73 15.38 -8.10
C ILE A 79 -11.86 16.90 -8.09
N ASP A 80 -11.87 17.52 -6.91
CA ASP A 80 -11.86 18.99 -6.72
C ASP A 80 -10.44 19.58 -6.68
N GLY A 81 -9.41 18.74 -6.78
CA GLY A 81 -8.01 19.10 -6.73
C GLY A 81 -7.41 19.16 -5.33
N GLU A 82 -8.20 18.93 -4.28
CA GLU A 82 -7.66 18.86 -2.91
C GLU A 82 -6.85 17.56 -2.71
N VAL A 83 -5.77 17.66 -1.94
CA VAL A 83 -4.90 16.53 -1.61
C VAL A 83 -4.89 16.32 -0.11
N PHE A 84 -5.35 15.14 0.31
CA PHE A 84 -5.34 14.75 1.72
C PHE A 84 -4.34 13.64 1.98
N SER A 85 -3.74 13.69 3.16
CA SER A 85 -2.87 12.64 3.67
C SER A 85 -3.64 11.77 4.67
N TYR A 86 -3.53 10.46 4.49
CA TYR A 86 -4.07 9.45 5.39
C TYR A 86 -2.95 8.57 5.90
N ALA A 87 -3.12 8.03 7.10
CA ALA A 87 -2.17 7.10 7.68
C ALA A 87 -2.88 6.15 8.64
N GLY A 88 -2.25 5.01 8.89
CA GLY A 88 -2.71 4.03 9.85
C GLY A 88 -1.69 2.91 9.99
N ASP A 89 -2.12 1.81 10.59
CA ASP A 89 -1.30 0.61 10.73
C ASP A 89 -1.98 -0.62 10.09
N VAL A 90 -1.16 -1.59 9.72
CA VAL A 90 -1.58 -2.88 9.19
C VAL A 90 -0.77 -3.98 9.88
N THR A 91 -1.46 -5.01 10.35
CA THR A 91 -0.82 -6.17 10.97
C THR A 91 -0.68 -7.29 9.95
N VAL A 92 0.54 -7.72 9.68
CA VAL A 92 0.83 -8.91 8.88
C VAL A 92 0.86 -10.12 9.80
N LEU A 93 -0.05 -11.06 9.54
CA LEU A 93 -0.14 -12.35 10.21
C LEU A 93 0.39 -13.45 9.29
N ARG A 94 0.73 -14.60 9.88
CA ARG A 94 1.12 -15.82 9.16
C ARG A 94 0.07 -16.91 9.35
#